data_AF-A0A0R2V7B5-F1
#
_entry.id   AF-A0A0R2V7B5-F1
#
_cell.length_a   1.000
_cell.length_b   1.000
_cell.length_c   1.000
_cell.angle_alpha   90.00
_cell.angle_beta   90.00
_cell.angle_gamma   90.00
#
_symmetry.space_group_name_H-M   'P 1'
#
loop_
_entity.id
_entity.type
_entity.pdbx_description
1 polymer ?
#
loop_
_entity_poly.entity_id
_entity_poly.type
_entity_poly.pdbx_seq_one_letter_code
_entity_poly.pdbx_strand_id
1 'polypeptide(L)'
;MGPAAQPLVLAVGKFSVEENAAAIKGLLAANPPISPLCFAGHNAPLGTPHYVDRPTDAELDQLYADAQVVVVHAEHSLGIKFKLIQALLQGRHIVAHAKAVEGLGIEGRVRTYTSWPEAYALIRKAQEEPWTPECAARAREVAARFAVPHTN
;
A
#
# COMPACT_ATOMS: atom_id res chain seq x y z
N MET A 1 17.49 -14.11 -7.05
CA MET A 1 16.06 -14.34 -7.27
C MET A 1 15.35 -13.92 -5.99
N GLY A 2 14.48 -12.91 -6.05
CA GLY A 2 13.70 -12.50 -4.88
C GLY A 2 12.65 -13.55 -4.53
N PRO A 3 12.07 -13.51 -3.31
CA PRO A 3 10.99 -14.42 -2.93
C PRO A 3 9.82 -14.33 -3.93
N ALA A 4 9.15 -15.47 -4.15
CA ALA A 4 7.95 -15.52 -4.95
C ALA A 4 6.87 -14.60 -4.33
N ALA A 5 6.20 -13.82 -5.17
CA ALA A 5 5.19 -12.89 -4.72
C ALA A 5 4.07 -13.64 -3.99
N GLN A 6 3.86 -13.34 -2.70
CA GLN A 6 2.69 -13.81 -1.98
C GLN A 6 1.52 -12.87 -2.32
N PRO A 7 0.28 -13.35 -2.46
CA PRO A 7 -0.89 -12.50 -2.75
C PRO A 7 -1.27 -11.55 -1.60
N LEU A 8 -0.33 -11.26 -0.68
CA LEU A 8 -0.47 -10.45 0.50
C LEU A 8 -0.88 -9.03 0.15
N VAL A 9 -1.95 -8.57 0.80
CA VAL A 9 -2.36 -7.17 0.83
C VAL A 9 -1.82 -6.55 2.10
N LEU A 10 -1.07 -5.46 1.97
CA LEU A 10 -0.46 -4.73 3.07
C LEU A 10 -1.07 -3.34 3.20
N ALA A 11 -1.46 -2.97 4.43
CA ALA A 11 -1.80 -1.59 4.77
C ALA A 11 -0.93 -1.12 5.95
N VAL A 12 -0.19 -0.03 5.74
CA VAL A 12 0.74 0.52 6.73
C VAL A 12 0.22 1.85 7.28
N GLY A 13 0.38 2.07 8.59
CA GLY A 13 0.14 3.39 9.16
C GLY A 13 0.16 3.48 10.68
N LYS A 14 0.01 4.72 11.16
CA LYS A 14 -0.33 5.01 12.56
C LYS A 14 -1.85 4.96 12.69
N PHE A 15 -2.39 3.86 13.18
CA PHE A 15 -3.83 3.55 13.21
C PHE A 15 -4.63 4.29 14.29
N SER A 16 -3.96 5.13 15.09
CA SER A 16 -4.62 6.15 15.90
C SER A 16 -5.05 7.39 15.09
N VAL A 17 -4.60 7.53 13.84
CA VAL A 17 -5.09 8.56 12.91
C VAL A 17 -6.35 8.05 12.21
N GLU A 18 -7.39 8.88 12.13
CA GLU A 18 -8.72 8.52 11.61
C GLU A 18 -8.65 7.86 10.22
N GLU A 19 -7.93 8.46 9.26
CA GLU A 19 -7.78 7.91 7.90
C GLU A 19 -7.17 6.49 7.90
N ASN A 20 -6.28 6.17 8.84
CA ASN A 20 -5.67 4.84 8.93
C ASN A 20 -6.63 3.85 9.62
N ALA A 21 -7.38 4.30 10.64
CA ALA A 21 -8.42 3.49 11.26
C ALA A 21 -9.54 3.16 10.27
N ALA A 22 -9.91 4.11 9.40
CA ALA A 22 -10.84 3.90 8.30
C ALA A 22 -10.33 2.82 7.32
N ALA A 23 -9.01 2.78 7.08
CA ALA A 23 -8.40 1.73 6.26
C ALA A 23 -8.59 0.32 6.84
N ILE A 24 -8.40 0.15 8.16
CA ILE A 24 -8.67 -1.12 8.85
C ILE A 24 -10.14 -1.51 8.67
N LYS A 25 -11.05 -0.60 9.02
CA LYS A 25 -12.50 -0.86 8.97
C LYS A 25 -12.95 -1.25 7.56
N GLY A 26 -12.51 -0.50 6.55
CA GLY A 26 -12.84 -0.77 5.15
C GLY A 26 -12.32 -2.12 4.67
N LEU A 27 -11.03 -2.41 4.91
CA LEU A 27 -10.44 -3.68 4.46
C LEU A 27 -11.05 -4.91 5.14
N LEU A 28 -11.40 -4.81 6.43
CA LEU A 28 -12.06 -5.89 7.16
C LEU A 28 -13.55 -6.05 6.80
N ALA A 29 -14.20 -5.00 6.29
CA ALA A 29 -15.59 -5.05 5.85
C ALA A 29 -15.77 -5.68 4.46
N ALA A 30 -14.70 -6.03 3.75
CA ALA A 30 -14.77 -6.66 2.45
C ALA A 30 -15.50 -8.01 2.53
N ASN A 31 -16.47 -8.22 1.63
CA ASN A 31 -17.17 -9.49 1.47
C ASN A 31 -17.16 -9.91 -0.02
N PRO A 32 -16.51 -11.03 -0.41
CA PRO A 32 -15.77 -11.96 0.44
C PRO A 32 -14.56 -11.30 1.14
N PRO A 33 -13.99 -11.87 2.22
CA PRO A 33 -12.81 -11.30 2.86
C PRO A 33 -11.65 -11.10 1.88
N ILE A 34 -10.88 -10.02 2.07
CA ILE A 34 -9.58 -9.87 1.41
C ILE A 34 -8.58 -10.70 2.19
N SER A 35 -7.96 -11.68 1.52
CA SER A 35 -6.97 -12.57 2.12
C SER A 35 -5.92 -12.97 1.08
N PRO A 36 -4.64 -13.13 1.46
CA PRO A 36 -4.07 -12.78 2.76
C PRO A 36 -3.96 -11.26 2.96
N LEU A 37 -4.23 -10.78 4.18
CA LEU A 37 -4.22 -9.36 4.56
C LEU A 37 -3.32 -9.16 5.78
N CYS A 38 -2.51 -8.10 5.78
CA CYS A 38 -1.70 -7.69 6.93
C CYS A 38 -1.78 -6.18 7.14
N PHE A 39 -1.88 -5.79 8.41
CA PHE A 39 -1.71 -4.42 8.86
C PHE A 39 -0.37 -4.28 9.58
N ALA A 40 0.35 -3.18 9.36
CA ALA A 40 1.62 -2.96 10.05
C ALA A 40 1.77 -1.49 10.46
N GLY A 41 2.31 -1.24 11.64
CA GLY A 41 2.58 0.13 12.10
C GLY A 41 2.32 0.31 13.57
N HIS A 42 1.60 1.37 13.97
CA HIS A 42 1.46 1.75 15.38
C HIS A 42 0.01 1.99 15.78
N ASN A 43 -0.33 1.60 17.02
CA ASN A 43 -1.57 1.95 17.70
C ASN A 43 -2.84 1.49 16.96
N ALA A 44 -2.87 0.26 16.46
CA ALA A 44 -4.12 -0.33 15.98
C ALA A 44 -5.11 -0.58 17.14
N PRO A 45 -6.43 -0.56 16.88
CA PRO A 45 -7.41 -0.98 17.87
C PRO A 45 -7.13 -2.38 18.41
N LEU A 46 -7.41 -2.60 19.70
CA LEU A 46 -7.22 -3.90 20.34
C LEU A 46 -8.03 -4.98 19.60
N GLY A 47 -7.39 -6.12 19.33
CA GLY A 47 -8.01 -7.22 18.61
C GLY A 47 -8.02 -7.07 17.08
N THR A 48 -7.33 -6.08 16.52
CA THR A 48 -7.13 -6.00 15.06
C THR A 48 -6.43 -7.27 14.56
N PRO A 49 -7.06 -8.05 13.66
CA PRO A 49 -6.47 -9.29 13.16
C PRO A 49 -5.32 -8.99 12.19
N HIS A 50 -4.37 -9.92 12.08
CA HIS A 50 -3.23 -9.84 11.15
C HIS A 50 -2.40 -8.56 11.27
N TYR A 51 -2.31 -7.99 12.48
CA TYR A 51 -1.59 -6.77 12.76
C TYR A 51 -0.18 -7.04 13.33
N VAL A 52 0.82 -6.38 12.77
CA VAL A 52 2.19 -6.32 13.28
C VAL A 52 2.37 -4.98 14.00
N ASP A 53 2.50 -5.03 15.34
CA ASP A 53 2.68 -3.83 16.16
C ASP A 53 4.14 -3.39 16.21
N ARG A 54 4.36 -2.13 15.85
CA ARG A 54 5.67 -1.44 15.84
C ARG A 54 6.75 -2.26 15.12
N PRO A 55 6.55 -2.61 13.83
CA PRO A 55 7.58 -3.33 13.09
C PRO A 55 8.89 -2.53 13.07
N THR A 56 10.00 -3.23 13.16
CA THR A 56 11.32 -2.67 12.82
C THR A 56 11.39 -2.31 11.34
N ASP A 57 12.35 -1.47 10.96
CA ASP A 57 12.53 -1.09 9.55
C ASP A 57 12.75 -2.33 8.66
N ALA A 58 13.53 -3.30 9.13
CA ALA A 58 13.78 -4.54 8.41
C ALA A 58 12.51 -5.40 8.24
N GLU A 59 11.66 -5.49 9.27
CA GLU A 59 10.37 -6.18 9.16
C GLU A 59 9.42 -5.47 8.20
N LEU A 60 9.39 -4.14 8.25
CA LEU A 60 8.55 -3.34 7.36
C LEU A 60 8.99 -3.49 5.90
N ASP A 61 10.30 -3.41 5.63
CA ASP A 61 10.87 -3.63 4.30
C ASP A 61 10.54 -5.03 3.77
N GLN A 62 10.63 -6.05 4.63
CA GLN A 62 10.25 -7.42 4.27
C GLN A 62 8.75 -7.53 3.95
N LEU A 63 7.88 -6.88 4.74
CA LEU A 63 6.44 -6.85 4.46
C LEU A 63 6.13 -6.18 3.12
N TYR A 64 6.80 -5.08 2.77
CA TYR A 64 6.67 -4.46 1.46
C TYR A 64 7.16 -5.37 0.33
N ALA A 65 8.28 -6.07 0.53
CA ALA A 65 8.82 -7.03 -0.44
C ALA A 65 7.91 -8.24 -0.65
N ASP A 66 7.22 -8.70 0.40
CA ASP A 66 6.30 -9.83 0.32
C ASP A 66 4.94 -9.45 -0.25
N ALA A 67 4.47 -8.22 0.02
CA ALA A 67 3.18 -7.72 -0.44
C ALA A 67 3.04 -7.72 -1.97
N GLN A 68 1.97 -8.34 -2.47
CA GLN A 68 1.55 -8.18 -3.86
C GLN A 68 0.85 -6.84 -4.06
N VAL A 69 0.08 -6.40 -3.07
CA VAL A 69 -0.69 -5.16 -3.11
C VAL A 69 -0.43 -4.33 -1.86
N VAL A 70 -0.09 -3.05 -2.03
CA VAL A 70 -0.05 -2.07 -0.95
C VAL A 70 -1.27 -1.16 -1.06
N VAL A 71 -2.04 -1.03 0.03
CA VAL A 71 -3.22 -0.18 0.09
C VAL A 71 -2.89 1.11 0.83
N VAL A 72 -3.13 2.25 0.17
CA VAL A 72 -2.90 3.58 0.72
C VAL A 72 -4.21 4.36 0.78
N HIS A 73 -4.89 4.30 1.92
CA HIS A 73 -6.12 5.06 2.13
C HIS A 73 -5.83 6.50 2.60
N ALA A 74 -6.61 7.47 2.16
CA ALA A 74 -6.59 8.85 2.64
C ALA A 74 -7.98 9.47 2.43
N GLU A 75 -8.45 10.27 3.37
CA GLU A 75 -9.74 10.97 3.30
C GLU A 75 -9.56 12.47 2.98
N HIS A 76 -8.33 12.98 3.00
CA HIS A 76 -7.96 14.35 2.64
C HIS A 76 -6.70 14.44 1.77
N SER A 77 -6.66 15.41 0.85
CA SER A 77 -5.52 15.73 -0.02
C SER A 77 -4.57 16.74 0.61
N LEU A 78 -4.04 16.40 1.78
CA LEU A 78 -3.06 17.22 2.49
C LEU A 78 -1.66 16.64 2.33
N GLY A 79 -0.85 17.30 1.49
CA GLY A 79 0.56 16.99 1.28
C GLY A 79 0.83 15.58 0.75
N ILE A 80 2.09 15.30 0.43
CA ILE A 80 2.49 13.94 0.07
C ILE A 80 2.51 13.04 1.31
N LYS A 81 1.81 11.91 1.27
CA LYS A 81 1.73 10.98 2.40
C LYS A 81 2.99 10.11 2.42
N PHE A 82 3.70 10.02 3.56
CA PHE A 82 4.92 9.22 3.66
C PHE A 82 4.72 7.73 3.29
N LYS A 83 3.60 7.12 3.73
CA LYS A 83 3.22 5.75 3.33
C LYS A 83 3.01 5.57 1.83
N LEU A 84 2.66 6.63 1.09
CA LEU A 84 2.59 6.59 -0.38
C LEU A 84 3.99 6.59 -0.98
N ILE A 85 4.91 7.40 -0.46
CA ILE A 85 6.32 7.39 -0.91
C ILE A 85 6.92 6.00 -0.69
N GLN A 86 6.76 5.42 0.50
CA GLN A 86 7.22 4.06 0.78
C GLN A 86 6.61 3.03 -0.18
N ALA A 87 5.29 3.11 -0.42
CA ALA A 87 4.62 2.25 -1.39
C ALA A 87 5.18 2.42 -2.81
N LEU A 88 5.48 3.64 -3.25
CA LEU A 88 6.06 3.92 -4.56
C LEU A 88 7.48 3.36 -4.71
N LEU A 89 8.28 3.45 -3.65
CA LEU A 89 9.67 2.99 -3.62
C LEU A 89 9.78 1.46 -3.54
N GLN A 90 8.93 0.81 -2.73
CA GLN A 90 9.12 -0.61 -2.38
C GLN A 90 7.97 -1.53 -2.82
N GLY A 91 6.75 -1.00 -2.95
CA GLY A 91 5.57 -1.80 -3.22
C GLY A 91 5.50 -2.31 -4.66
N ARG A 92 4.85 -3.45 -4.85
CA ARG A 92 4.46 -3.96 -6.18
C ARG A 92 3.26 -3.18 -6.70
N HIS A 93 2.06 -3.76 -6.66
CA HIS A 93 0.84 -3.05 -7.05
C HIS A 93 0.40 -2.12 -5.93
N ILE A 94 -0.02 -0.90 -6.29
CA ILE A 94 -0.49 0.09 -5.31
C ILE A 94 -1.94 0.41 -5.63
N VAL A 95 -2.80 0.27 -4.63
CA VAL A 95 -4.18 0.74 -4.66
C VAL A 95 -4.32 1.87 -3.66
N ALA A 96 -4.55 3.09 -4.14
CA ALA A 96 -4.62 4.26 -3.27
C ALA A 96 -5.96 4.98 -3.43
N HIS A 97 -6.42 5.61 -2.36
CA HIS A 97 -7.54 6.53 -2.47
C HIS A 97 -7.13 7.73 -3.33
N ALA A 98 -8.02 8.24 -4.18
CA ALA A 98 -7.71 9.32 -5.12
C ALA A 98 -7.10 10.56 -4.45
N LYS A 99 -7.59 10.90 -3.25
CA LYS A 99 -7.04 12.02 -2.45
C LYS A 99 -5.60 11.83 -1.99
N ALA A 100 -5.08 10.61 -1.95
CA ALA A 100 -3.68 10.36 -1.61
C ALA A 100 -2.72 10.75 -2.75
N VAL A 101 -3.20 10.77 -4.01
CA VAL A 101 -2.36 10.95 -5.20
C VAL A 101 -2.63 12.25 -5.97
N GLU A 102 -3.63 13.01 -5.55
CA GLU A 102 -4.07 14.25 -6.20
C GLU A 102 -2.88 15.22 -6.40
N GLY A 103 -2.67 15.66 -7.65
CA GLY A 103 -1.63 16.61 -8.01
C GLY A 103 -0.20 16.05 -8.10
N LEU A 104 0.01 14.73 -7.97
CA LEU A 104 1.36 14.14 -7.95
C LEU A 104 1.88 13.67 -9.32
N GLY A 105 1.04 13.59 -10.37
CA GLY A 105 1.51 13.20 -11.71
C GLY A 105 1.99 11.74 -11.80
N ILE A 106 1.39 10.85 -11.01
CA ILE A 106 1.72 9.41 -10.89
C ILE A 106 0.60 8.50 -11.42
N GLU A 107 -0.32 9.07 -12.20
CA GLU A 107 -1.40 8.37 -12.88
C GLU A 107 -0.78 7.30 -13.82
N GLY A 108 -1.04 6.02 -13.54
CA GLY A 108 -0.45 4.88 -14.26
C GLY A 108 0.51 4.04 -13.41
N ARG A 109 1.02 4.57 -12.28
CA ARG A 109 1.75 3.76 -11.28
C ARG A 109 0.85 3.22 -10.18
N VAL A 110 -0.22 3.97 -9.89
CA VAL A 110 -1.14 3.71 -8.78
C VAL A 110 -2.55 3.53 -9.34
N ARG A 111 -3.26 2.50 -8.86
CA ARG A 111 -4.68 2.31 -9.12
C ARG A 111 -5.46 3.14 -8.10
N THR A 112 -6.29 4.06 -8.58
CA THR A 112 -7.02 4.97 -7.70
C THR A 112 -8.45 4.51 -7.48
N TYR A 113 -8.94 4.65 -6.25
CA TYR A 113 -10.35 4.46 -5.91
C TYR A 113 -10.94 5.67 -5.19
N THR A 114 -12.25 5.80 -5.23
CA THR A 114 -13.02 6.80 -4.47
C THR A 114 -14.05 6.17 -3.53
N SER A 115 -14.33 4.87 -3.71
CA SER A 115 -15.24 4.10 -2.86
C SER A 115 -14.62 2.75 -2.46
N TRP A 116 -15.07 2.19 -1.34
CA TRP A 116 -14.60 0.86 -0.88
C TRP A 116 -14.94 -0.28 -1.85
N PRO A 117 -16.14 -0.34 -2.47
CA PRO A 117 -16.42 -1.34 -3.51
C PRO A 117 -15.43 -1.30 -4.68
N GLU A 118 -15.05 -0.10 -5.15
CA GLU A 118 -13.98 0.06 -6.14
C GLU A 118 -12.64 -0.45 -5.61
N ALA A 119 -12.28 -0.09 -4.38
CA ALA A 119 -11.04 -0.53 -3.75
C ALA A 119 -10.94 -2.06 -3.75
N TYR A 120 -12.01 -2.77 -3.37
CA TYR A 120 -12.03 -4.23 -3.33
C TYR A 120 -11.81 -4.84 -4.71
N ALA A 121 -12.48 -4.32 -5.75
CA ALA A 121 -12.31 -4.80 -7.12
C ALA A 121 -10.87 -4.60 -7.62
N LEU A 122 -10.28 -3.43 -7.34
CA LEU A 122 -8.90 -3.10 -7.72
C LEU A 122 -7.87 -3.96 -6.98
N ILE A 123 -8.09 -4.19 -5.67
CA ILE A 123 -7.23 -5.04 -4.84
C ILE A 123 -7.23 -6.46 -5.38
N ARG A 124 -8.40 -7.07 -5.61
CA ARG A 124 -8.49 -8.45 -6.11
C ARG A 124 -7.83 -8.60 -7.48
N LYS A 125 -8.12 -7.68 -8.39
CA LYS A 125 -7.45 -7.65 -9.70
C LYS A 125 -5.94 -7.55 -9.55
N ALA A 126 -5.44 -6.74 -8.61
CA ALA A 126 -4.01 -6.58 -8.36
C ALA A 126 -3.37 -7.81 -7.68
N GLN A 127 -4.11 -8.53 -6.84
CA GLN A 127 -3.62 -9.77 -6.22
C GLN A 127 -3.37 -10.87 -7.27
N GLU A 128 -4.22 -10.94 -8.29
CA GLU A 128 -4.14 -11.95 -9.36
C GLU A 128 -3.16 -11.56 -10.48
N GLU A 129 -2.87 -10.28 -10.64
CA GLU A 129 -2.04 -9.78 -11.73
C GLU A 129 -0.55 -10.04 -11.49
N PRO A 130 0.14 -10.79 -12.37
CA PRO A 130 1.56 -11.08 -12.20
C PRO A 130 2.40 -9.81 -12.10
N TRP A 131 3.40 -9.83 -11.22
CA TRP A 131 4.40 -8.76 -11.15
C TRP A 131 5.52 -9.03 -12.16
N THR A 132 5.41 -8.42 -13.34
CA THR A 132 6.37 -8.65 -14.43
C THR A 132 7.62 -7.75 -14.33
N PRO A 133 8.71 -8.07 -15.04
CA PRO A 133 9.86 -7.18 -15.16
C PRO A 133 9.52 -5.78 -15.69
N GLU A 134 8.53 -5.65 -16.57
CA GLU A 134 8.05 -4.37 -17.10
C GLU A 134 7.35 -3.55 -16.02
N CYS A 135 6.52 -4.19 -15.18
CA CYS A 135 5.94 -3.55 -13.99
C CYS A 135 7.05 -3.00 -13.07
N ALA A 136 8.08 -3.81 -12.82
CA ALA A 136 9.22 -3.41 -11.99
C ALA A 136 10.03 -2.26 -12.62
N ALA A 137 10.23 -2.26 -13.94
CA ALA A 137 10.91 -1.18 -14.64
C ALA A 137 10.12 0.14 -14.54
N ARG A 138 8.81 0.09 -14.77
CA ARG A 138 7.93 1.27 -14.60
C ARG A 138 7.91 1.77 -13.17
N ALA A 139 7.91 0.86 -12.20
CA ALA A 139 7.97 1.22 -10.78
C ALA A 139 9.26 1.99 -10.46
N ARG A 140 10.42 1.51 -10.94
CA ARG A 140 11.71 2.19 -10.76
C ARG A 140 11.75 3.59 -11.38
N GLU A 141 11.19 3.75 -12.57
CA GLU A 141 11.13 5.05 -13.26
C GLU A 141 10.37 6.11 -12.44
N VAL A 142 9.22 5.74 -11.87
CA VAL A 142 8.42 6.66 -11.04
C VAL A 142 9.07 6.87 -9.68
N ALA A 143 9.60 5.80 -9.06
CA ALA A 143 10.31 5.86 -7.78
C ALA A 143 11.53 6.80 -7.84
N ALA A 144 12.24 6.87 -8.97
CA ALA A 144 13.38 7.75 -9.15
C ALA A 144 13.04 9.25 -8.99
N ARG A 145 11.78 9.65 -9.17
CA ARG A 145 11.31 11.03 -8.92
C ARG A 145 11.26 11.40 -7.44
N PHE A 146 11.21 10.38 -6.57
CA PHE A 146 11.09 10.53 -5.11
C PHE A 146 12.35 10.07 -4.37
N ALA A 147 13.28 9.42 -5.06
CA ALA A 147 14.59 9.09 -4.53
C ALA A 147 15.40 10.38 -4.36
N VAL A 148 16.01 10.56 -3.18
CA VAL A 148 16.96 11.66 -2.97
C VAL A 148 18.24 11.30 -3.75
N PRO A 149 18.76 12.19 -4.62
CA PRO A 149 20.06 11.94 -5.25
C PRO A 149 21.11 11.78 -4.16
N HIS A 150 21.78 10.63 -4.13
CA HIS A 150 23.00 10.49 -3.35
C HIS A 150 24.10 11.23 -4.11
N THR A 151 24.28 12.52 -3.80
CA THR A 151 25.54 13.20 -4.08
C THR A 151 26.60 12.58 -3.19
N ASN A 152 27.49 11.79 -3.79
CA ASN A 152 28.79 11.46 -3.22
C ASN A 152 29.63 12.73 -3.01
#